data_AF-A0A5H7LNS6-F1
#
_entry.id   AF-A0A5H7LNS6-F1
#
_cell.length_a   1.000
_cell.length_b   1.000
_cell.length_c   1.000
_cell.angle_alpha   90.00
_cell.angle_beta   90.00
_cell.angle_gamma   90.00
#
_symmetry.space_group_name_H-M   'P 1'
#
loop_
_entity.id
_entity.type
_entity.pdbx_description
1 polymer ?
#
loop_
_entity_poly.entity_id
_entity_poly.type
_entity_poly.pdbx_seq_one_letter_code
_entity_poly.pdbx_strand_id
1 'polypeptide(L)'
;MFTINAEVRKEQGKGASRRLRAANKFPAIIYGGSEAPIAIELDHDQVMNMQAKAEFYSEVLTLVVDGKEVKVKAQAVQRHAYKPKLTHIDFVRA
;
A
#
# COMPACT_ATOMS: atom_id res chain seq x y z
N MET A 1 -1.09 2.36 -16.24
CA MET A 1 -1.14 1.01 -15.62
C MET A 1 0.01 0.83 -14.64
N PHE A 2 -0.31 0.73 -13.35
CA PHE A 2 0.65 0.57 -12.27
C PHE A 2 0.62 -0.87 -11.74
N THR A 3 1.81 -1.43 -11.51
CA THR A 3 1.98 -2.74 -10.86
C THR A 3 2.89 -2.55 -9.66
N ILE A 4 2.46 -3.00 -8.48
CA ILE A 4 3.17 -2.80 -7.22
C ILE A 4 3.34 -4.17 -6.55
N ASN A 5 4.59 -4.50 -6.20
CA ASN A 5 4.87 -5.70 -5.41
C ASN A 5 4.55 -5.45 -3.94
N ALA A 6 3.91 -6.44 -3.31
CA ALA A 6 3.48 -6.37 -1.93
C ALA A 6 3.74 -7.72 -1.24
N GLU A 7 4.11 -7.65 0.04
CA GLU A 7 4.27 -8.83 0.89
C GLU A 7 3.17 -8.84 1.96
N VAL A 8 2.64 -10.01 2.30
CA VAL A 8 1.68 -10.13 3.41
C VAL A 8 2.39 -9.87 4.73
N ARG A 9 1.78 -9.04 5.58
CA ARG A 9 2.35 -8.70 6.88
C ARG A 9 2.24 -9.86 7.85
N LYS A 10 3.38 -10.22 8.45
CA LYS A 10 3.45 -11.19 9.56
C LYS A 10 3.07 -10.57 10.90
N GLU A 11 3.36 -9.28 11.09
CA GLU A 11 3.15 -8.57 12.36
C GLU A 11 2.34 -7.28 12.19
N GLN A 12 1.45 -7.03 13.14
CA GLN A 12 0.56 -5.88 13.17
C GLN A 12 0.77 -5.01 14.42
N GLY A 13 0.12 -3.84 14.46
CA GLY A 13 0.19 -2.91 15.59
C GLY A 13 1.30 -1.85 15.48
N LYS A 14 1.37 -0.97 16.50
CA LYS A 14 2.19 0.25 16.49
C LYS A 14 3.68 -0.04 16.33
N GLY A 15 4.21 -1.03 17.05
CA GLY A 15 5.64 -1.39 17.02
C GLY A 15 6.08 -1.91 15.65
N ALA A 16 5.37 -2.91 15.13
CA ALA A 16 5.64 -3.49 13.81
C ALA A 16 5.56 -2.44 12.70
N SER A 17 4.51 -1.61 12.70
CA SER A 17 4.34 -0.54 11.70
C SER A 17 5.43 0.53 11.79
N ARG A 18 6.02 0.79 12.96
CA ARG A 18 7.18 1.69 13.09
C ARG A 18 8.45 1.07 12.53
N ARG A 19 8.69 -0.23 12.76
CA ARG A 19 9.84 -0.96 12.21
C ARG A 19 9.83 -0.94 10.68
N LEU A 20 8.68 -1.16 10.05
CA LEU A 20 8.55 -1.07 8.59
C LEU A 20 8.96 0.31 8.07
N ARG A 21 8.42 1.39 8.66
CA ARG A 21 8.76 2.78 8.27
C ARG A 21 10.22 3.14 8.48
N ALA A 22 10.88 2.53 9.47
CA ALA A 22 12.32 2.68 9.67
C ALA A 22 13.13 1.92 8.62
N ALA A 23 12.63 0.79 8.12
CA ALA A 23 13.24 -0.05 7.09
C ALA A 23 12.88 0.36 5.65
N ASN A 24 12.49 1.62 5.42
CA ASN A 24 12.06 2.15 4.12
C ASN A 24 10.90 1.38 3.45
N LYS A 25 10.05 0.74 4.25
CA LYS A 25 8.77 0.17 3.84
C LYS A 25 7.63 0.91 4.54
N PHE A 26 6.38 0.69 4.16
CA PHE A 26 5.24 1.18 4.94
C PHE A 26 4.04 0.21 4.87
N PRO A 27 3.20 0.18 5.91
CA PRO A 27 2.03 -0.68 5.93
C PRO A 27 0.92 -0.16 5.01
N ALA A 28 0.18 -1.07 4.39
CA ALA A 28 -1.05 -0.79 3.67
C ALA A 28 -2.08 -1.91 3.91
N ILE A 29 -3.32 -1.68 3.50
CA ILE A 29 -4.40 -2.66 3.62
C ILE A 29 -5.19 -2.76 2.33
N ILE A 30 -5.56 -3.98 1.96
CA ILE A 30 -6.49 -4.27 0.86
C ILE A 30 -7.80 -4.76 1.47
N TYR A 31 -8.93 -4.18 1.07
CA TYR A 31 -10.26 -4.63 1.49
C TYR A 31 -11.30 -4.43 0.37
N GLY A 32 -12.56 -4.79 0.65
CA GLY A 32 -13.68 -4.67 -0.30
C GLY A 32 -14.07 -6.03 -0.88
N GLY A 33 -15.31 -6.13 -1.36
CA GLY A 33 -15.91 -7.41 -1.78
C GLY A 33 -16.26 -8.30 -0.58
N SER A 34 -16.37 -9.60 -0.83
CA SER A 34 -16.70 -10.63 0.17
C SER A 34 -15.47 -11.27 0.84
N GLU A 35 -14.27 -11.01 0.31
CA GLU A 35 -13.03 -11.55 0.85
C GLU A 35 -12.56 -10.78 2.09
N ALA A 36 -11.89 -11.49 3.00
CA ALA A 36 -11.25 -10.88 4.15
C ALA A 36 -10.24 -9.79 3.74
N PRO A 37 -10.09 -8.72 4.55
CA PRO A 37 -9.03 -7.74 4.35
C PRO A 37 -7.63 -8.36 4.49
N ILE A 38 -6.69 -7.90 3.68
CA ILE A 38 -5.31 -8.38 3.66
C ILE A 38 -4.41 -7.21 4.07
N ALA A 39 -3.66 -7.39 5.16
CA ALA A 39 -2.64 -6.44 5.58
C ALA A 39 -1.33 -6.71 4.82
N ILE A 40 -0.81 -5.70 4.13
CA ILE A 40 0.38 -5.80 3.28
C ILE A 40 1.43 -4.77 3.66
N GLU A 41 2.67 -5.03 3.27
CA GLU A 41 3.77 -4.06 3.32
C GLU A 41 4.26 -3.74 1.91
N LEU A 42 4.66 -2.48 1.72
CA LEU A 42 5.08 -1.92 0.44
C LEU A 42 6.43 -1.25 0.57
N ASP A 43 7.23 -1.29 -0.50
CA ASP A 43 8.43 -0.49 -0.63
C ASP A 43 8.07 1.00 -0.71
N HIS A 44 8.71 1.83 0.12
CA HIS A 44 8.36 3.24 0.23
C HIS A 44 8.68 4.01 -1.05
N ASP A 45 9.88 3.86 -1.59
CA ASP A 45 10.38 4.74 -2.64
C ASP A 45 9.73 4.40 -3.98
N GLN A 46 9.49 3.10 -4.24
CA GLN A 46 8.74 2.67 -5.41
C GLN A 46 7.34 3.30 -5.44
N VAL A 47 6.58 3.18 -4.34
CA VAL A 47 5.22 3.72 -4.30
C VAL A 47 5.22 5.25 -4.26
N MET A 48 6.17 5.87 -3.57
CA MET A 48 6.32 7.33 -3.51
C MET A 48 6.53 7.93 -4.92
N ASN A 49 7.33 7.27 -5.75
CA ASN A 49 7.54 7.69 -7.14
C ASN A 49 6.30 7.45 -8.00
N MET A 50 5.61 6.32 -7.82
CA MET A 50 4.38 6.01 -8.58
C MET A 50 3.24 6.98 -8.25
N GLN A 51 3.02 7.30 -6.97
CA GLN A 51 1.93 8.19 -6.55
C GLN A 51 2.12 9.66 -6.96
N ALA A 52 3.29 10.03 -7.48
CA ALA A 52 3.52 11.37 -7.99
C ALA A 52 2.71 11.66 -9.26
N LYS A 53 2.28 10.60 -9.97
CA LYS A 53 1.38 10.68 -11.11
C LYS A 53 -0.07 10.71 -10.63
N ALA A 54 -0.86 11.68 -11.11
CA ALA A 54 -2.25 11.85 -10.70
C ALA A 54 -3.11 10.61 -11.02
N GLU A 55 -2.74 9.90 -12.07
CA GLU A 55 -3.33 8.64 -12.53
C GLU A 55 -3.29 7.55 -11.46
N PHE A 56 -2.35 7.61 -10.52
CA PHE A 56 -2.29 6.65 -9.40
C PHE A 56 -3.57 6.64 -8.55
N TYR A 57 -4.28 7.77 -8.49
CA TYR A 57 -5.48 7.93 -7.67
C TYR A 57 -6.79 7.65 -8.43
N SER A 58 -6.76 7.61 -9.76
CA SER A 58 -7.94 7.43 -10.60
C SER A 58 -7.96 6.08 -11.33
N GLU A 59 -6.80 5.53 -11.67
CA GLU A 59 -6.68 4.24 -12.37
C GLU A 59 -6.89 3.03 -11.44
N VAL A 60 -7.22 1.90 -12.06
CA VAL A 60 -7.10 0.58 -11.41
C VAL A 60 -5.62 0.20 -11.38
N LEU A 61 -5.14 -0.10 -10.17
CA LEU A 61 -3.79 -0.54 -9.87
C LEU A 61 -3.77 -2.07 -9.74
N THR A 62 -2.63 -2.68 -10.04
CA THR A 62 -2.40 -4.11 -9.80
C THR A 62 -1.42 -4.27 -8.63
N LEU A 63 -1.84 -4.94 -7.57
CA LEU A 63 -0.97 -5.37 -6.48
C LEU A 63 -0.59 -6.83 -6.68
N VAL A 64 0.70 -7.14 -6.67
CA VAL A 64 1.19 -8.52 -6.72
C VAL A 64 1.51 -8.95 -5.30
N VAL A 65 0.65 -9.78 -4.70
CA VAL A 65 0.76 -10.29 -3.34
C VAL A 65 1.05 -11.77 -3.39
N ASP A 66 2.24 -12.19 -2.94
CA ASP A 66 2.70 -13.60 -2.98
C ASP A 66 2.49 -14.27 -4.36
N GLY A 67 2.76 -13.52 -5.44
CA GLY A 67 2.60 -13.98 -6.83
C GLY A 67 1.17 -13.96 -7.37
N LYS A 68 0.18 -13.52 -6.58
CA LYS A 68 -1.21 -13.33 -7.02
C LYS A 68 -1.49 -11.87 -7.33
N GLU A 69 -2.09 -11.62 -8.49
CA GLU A 69 -2.52 -10.27 -8.88
C GLU A 69 -3.87 -9.92 -8.24
N VAL A 70 -3.93 -8.74 -7.62
CA VAL A 70 -5.15 -8.16 -7.04
C VAL A 70 -5.37 -6.78 -7.64
N LYS A 71 -6.52 -6.59 -8.28
CA LYS A 71 -6.92 -5.30 -8.85
C LYS A 71 -7.56 -4.42 -7.78
N VAL A 72 -7.04 -3.21 -7.62
CA VAL A 72 -7.46 -2.29 -6.57
C VAL A 72 -7.50 -0.85 -7.04
N LYS A 73 -8.15 0.03 -6.27
CA LYS A 73 -8.03 1.49 -6.37
C LYS A 73 -7.53 2.06 -5.06
N ALA A 74 -6.76 3.14 -5.11
CA ALA A 74 -6.35 3.87 -3.93
C ALA A 74 -7.56 4.59 -3.32
N GLN A 75 -7.95 4.19 -2.11
CA GLN A 75 -9.10 4.75 -1.41
C GLN A 75 -8.69 5.92 -0.50
N ALA A 76 -7.61 5.75 0.27
CA ALA A 76 -7.10 6.79 1.16
C ALA A 76 -5.57 6.69 1.29
N VAL A 77 -4.92 7.84 1.44
CA VAL A 77 -3.46 7.92 1.64
C VAL A 77 -3.17 8.75 2.87
N GLN A 78 -2.46 8.15 3.81
CA GLN A 78 -1.90 8.86 4.96
C GLN A 78 -0.47 9.28 4.62
N ARG A 79 -0.20 10.58 4.80
CA ARG A 79 1.12 11.17 4.61
C ARG A 79 1.73 11.50 5.97
N HIS A 80 3.05 11.55 6.01
CA HIS A 80 3.76 12.03 7.18
C HIS A 80 3.46 13.53 7.38
N ALA A 81 3.28 13.95 8.63
CA ALA A 81 2.75 15.29 8.97
C ALA A 81 3.56 16.46 8.37
N TYR A 82 4.87 16.29 8.19
CA TYR A 82 5.77 17.34 7.67
C TYR A 82 6.86 16.82 6.72
N LYS A 83 6.93 15.50 6.48
CA LYS A 83 7.97 14.91 5.61
C LYS A 83 7.32 14.44 4.31
N PRO A 84 8.03 14.46 3.18
CA PRO A 84 7.56 13.86 1.94
C PRO A 84 7.65 12.33 2.02
N LYS A 85 6.88 11.73 2.93
CA LYS A 85 6.84 10.28 3.17
C LYS A 85 5.42 9.79 3.30
N LEU A 86 5.19 8.57 2.84
CA LEU A 86 3.93 7.85 3.00
C LEU A 86 3.93 7.11 4.35
N THR A 87 2.80 7.12 5.05
CA THR A 87 2.66 6.43 6.34
C THR A 87 1.72 5.24 6.27
N HIS A 88 0.67 5.31 5.46
CA HIS A 88 -0.28 4.21 5.21
C HIS A 88 -1.05 4.45 3.91
N ILE A 89 -1.47 3.39 3.23
CA ILE A 89 -2.42 3.47 2.11
C ILE A 89 -3.52 2.42 2.28
N ASP A 90 -4.74 2.83 1.99
CA ASP A 90 -5.92 2.01 1.96
C ASP A 90 -6.26 1.73 0.49
N PHE A 91 -6.37 0.45 0.14
CA PHE A 91 -6.77 -0.03 -1.18
C PHE A 91 -8.12 -0.73 -1.11
N VAL A 92 -9.03 -0.36 -2.00
CA VAL A 92 -10.30 -1.05 -2.19
C VAL A 92 -10.23 -1.92 -3.44
N ARG A 93 -10.69 -3.17 -3.37
CA ARG A 93 -10.79 -4.08 -4.52
C ARG A 93 -11.70 -3.44 -5.58
N ALA A 94 -11.21 -3.38 -6.81
CA ALA A 94 -11.88 -2.73 -7.95
C ALA A 94 -12.90 -3.64 -8.62
#